data_AF-A0A519H942-F1
#
_entry.id   AF-A0A519H942-F1
#
_cell.length_a   1.000
_cell.length_b   1.000
_cell.length_c   1.000
_cell.angle_alpha   90.00
_cell.angle_beta   90.00
_cell.angle_gamma   90.00
#
_symmetry.space_group_name_H-M   'P 1'
#
loop_
_entity.id
_entity.type
_entity.pdbx_description
1 polymer ?
#
loop_
_entity_poly.entity_id
_entity_poly.type
_entity_poly.pdbx_seq_one_letter_code
_entity_poly.pdbx_strand_id
1 'polypeptide(L)'
;MNSTHRREKMDDDNGRPWWRFPLVWMVIAGPALVVVASFATLWVAIRVPDPVVSEDYYREGVEINRTRVDKKLMPALVGRNHAATPGDDVPLTVWKKP
;
A
#
# COMPACT_ATOMS: atom_id res chain seq x y z
N MET A 1 -62.93 32.21 -36.12
CA MET A 1 -62.68 31.18 -35.10
C MET A 1 -61.22 30.71 -35.16
N ASN A 2 -60.53 30.80 -34.02
CA ASN A 2 -59.44 29.94 -33.53
C ASN A 2 -58.05 29.94 -34.20
N SER A 3 -57.38 31.09 -34.22
CA SER A 3 -55.93 31.20 -34.55
C SER A 3 -55.00 31.11 -33.33
N THR A 4 -55.54 31.15 -32.11
CA THR A 4 -54.77 31.28 -30.85
C THR A 4 -54.29 29.94 -30.29
N HIS A 5 -55.01 28.85 -30.56
CA HIS A 5 -54.71 27.55 -29.95
C HIS A 5 -53.49 26.81 -30.56
N ARG A 6 -53.03 27.23 -31.76
CA ARG A 6 -51.87 26.62 -32.45
C ARG A 6 -50.53 27.16 -31.94
N ARG A 7 -50.51 28.39 -31.42
CA ARG A 7 -49.28 29.07 -30.98
C ARG A 7 -48.75 28.49 -29.67
N GLU A 8 -49.64 28.27 -28.69
CA GLU A 8 -49.29 27.69 -27.38
C GLU A 8 -48.54 26.35 -27.49
N LYS A 9 -48.95 25.50 -28.44
CA LYS A 9 -48.40 24.14 -28.59
C LYS A 9 -46.98 24.09 -29.19
N MET A 10 -46.47 25.21 -29.72
CA MET A 10 -45.10 25.33 -30.25
C MET A 10 -44.12 25.96 -29.27
N ASP A 11 -44.63 26.64 -28.23
CA ASP A 11 -43.79 27.38 -27.27
C ASP A 11 -43.35 26.51 -26.07
N ASP A 12 -44.01 25.35 -25.87
CA ASP A 12 -43.68 24.38 -24.82
C ASP A 12 -42.53 23.41 -25.18
N ASP A 13 -42.05 23.44 -26.44
CA ASP A 13 -40.95 22.59 -26.91
C ASP A 13 -39.57 23.22 -26.66
N ASN A 14 -39.50 24.17 -25.73
CA ASN A 14 -38.25 24.61 -25.11
C ASN A 14 -37.70 23.44 -24.30
N GLY A 15 -36.89 22.60 -24.97
CA GLY A 15 -36.34 21.35 -24.45
C GLY A 15 -35.96 21.41 -22.97
N ARG A 16 -36.27 20.33 -22.24
CA ARG A 16 -36.09 20.26 -20.78
C ARG A 16 -34.67 20.72 -20.39
N PRO A 17 -34.51 21.38 -19.22
CA PRO A 17 -33.20 21.82 -18.78
C PRO A 17 -32.18 20.68 -18.68
N TRP A 18 -30.95 20.92 -19.14
CA TRP A 18 -29.90 19.90 -19.32
C TRP A 18 -29.54 19.12 -18.03
N TRP A 19 -29.66 19.75 -16.85
CA TRP A 19 -29.35 19.12 -15.56
C TRP A 19 -30.34 18.01 -15.16
N ARG A 20 -31.50 17.94 -15.82
CA ARG A 20 -32.51 16.88 -15.61
C ARG A 20 -32.12 15.56 -16.27
N PHE A 21 -31.15 15.55 -17.18
CA PHE A 21 -30.74 14.33 -17.89
C PHE A 21 -29.66 13.57 -17.11
N PRO A 22 -29.88 12.30 -16.74
CA PRO A 22 -28.91 11.52 -15.96
C PRO A 22 -27.59 11.28 -16.70
N LEU A 23 -27.62 11.27 -18.04
CA LEU A 23 -26.43 11.12 -18.86
C LEU A 23 -25.41 12.26 -18.65
N VAL A 24 -25.88 13.49 -18.41
CA VAL A 24 -24.99 14.63 -18.18
C VAL A 24 -24.18 14.42 -16.89
N TRP A 25 -24.82 13.87 -15.85
CA TRP A 25 -24.14 13.55 -14.60
C TRP A 25 -23.12 12.42 -14.76
N MET A 26 -23.40 11.40 -15.58
CA MET A 26 -22.41 10.34 -15.87
C MET A 26 -21.14 10.91 -16.52
N VAL A 27 -21.29 11.86 -17.44
CA VAL A 27 -20.15 12.50 -18.11
C VAL A 27 -19.37 13.40 -17.16
N ILE A 28 -20.06 14.19 -16.31
CA ILE A 28 -19.41 15.08 -15.34
C ILE A 28 -18.74 14.28 -14.20
N ALA A 29 -19.31 13.13 -13.81
CA ALA A 29 -18.81 12.33 -12.70
C ALA A 29 -17.38 11.85 -12.91
N GLY A 30 -16.99 11.46 -14.13
CA GLY A 30 -15.63 11.00 -14.44
C GLY A 30 -14.55 12.05 -14.10
N PRO A 31 -14.57 13.23 -14.73
CA PRO A 31 -13.64 14.30 -14.43
C PRO A 31 -13.73 14.79 -12.97
N ALA A 32 -14.95 14.92 -12.42
CA ALA A 32 -15.13 15.35 -11.03
C ALA A 32 -14.45 14.40 -10.04
N LEU A 33 -14.54 13.09 -10.27
CA LEU A 33 -13.88 12.08 -9.44
C LEU A 33 -12.36 12.24 -9.42
N VAL A 34 -11.74 12.48 -10.58
CA VAL A 34 -10.28 12.67 -10.69
C VAL A 34 -9.82 13.93 -9.96
N VAL A 35 -10.59 15.02 -10.04
CA VAL A 35 -10.29 16.26 -9.30
C VAL A 35 -10.31 16.00 -7.80
N VAL A 36 -11.34 15.32 -7.28
CA VAL A 36 -11.43 14.95 -5.86
C VAL A 36 -10.26 14.05 -5.45
N ALA A 37 -9.92 13.03 -6.25
CA ALA A 37 -8.80 12.14 -5.97
C ALA A 37 -7.46 12.90 -5.92
N SER A 38 -7.28 13.89 -6.80
CA SER A 38 -6.06 14.71 -6.83
C SER A 38 -5.90 15.53 -5.55
N PHE A 39 -6.98 16.12 -5.02
CA PHE A 39 -6.96 16.80 -3.73
C PHE A 39 -6.76 15.85 -2.56
N ALA A 40 -7.34 14.64 -2.60
CA ALA A 40 -7.10 13.62 -1.58
C ALA A 40 -5.62 13.23 -1.52
N THR A 41 -4.98 12.99 -2.67
CA THR A 41 -3.54 12.70 -2.76
C THR A 41 -2.70 13.88 -2.26
N LEU A 42 -3.06 15.11 -2.64
CA LEU A 42 -2.38 16.31 -2.12
C LEU A 42 -2.48 16.40 -0.60
N TRP A 43 -3.65 16.12 -0.04
CA TRP A 43 -3.87 16.13 1.40
C TRP A 43 -3.01 15.07 2.10
N VAL A 44 -2.93 13.85 1.55
CA VAL A 44 -2.05 12.79 2.05
C VAL A 44 -0.59 13.25 2.01
N ALA A 45 -0.14 13.84 0.89
CA ALA A 45 1.23 14.29 0.72
C ALA A 45 1.65 15.37 1.74
N ILE A 46 0.73 16.26 2.11
CA ILE A 46 1.00 17.29 3.13
C ILE A 46 0.98 16.71 4.54
N ARG A 47 0.13 15.71 4.80
CA ARG A 47 -0.12 15.16 6.15
C ARG A 47 0.80 14.02 6.54
N VAL A 48 1.30 13.25 5.56
CA VAL A 48 2.13 12.08 5.78
C VAL A 48 3.55 12.42 5.37
N PRO A 49 4.40 12.91 6.30
CA PRO A 49 5.82 13.03 6.04
C PRO A 49 6.37 11.62 5.74
N ASP A 50 6.93 11.44 4.55
CA ASP A 50 7.67 10.22 4.21
C ASP A 50 8.91 10.16 5.12
N PRO A 51 8.97 9.22 6.08
CA PRO A 51 10.09 9.15 7.00
C PRO A 51 11.36 8.83 6.21
N VAL A 52 12.27 9.80 6.13
CA VAL A 52 13.60 9.61 5.55
C VAL A 52 14.27 8.46 6.28
N VAL A 53 14.66 7.45 5.52
CA VAL A 53 15.45 6.30 5.96
C VAL A 53 16.63 6.83 6.79
N SER A 54 16.64 6.54 8.09
CA SER A 54 17.70 7.01 8.99
C SER A 54 19.05 6.44 8.55
N GLU A 55 20.14 7.18 8.80
CA GLU A 55 21.52 6.71 8.52
C GLU A 55 21.81 5.33 9.13
N ASP A 56 21.10 4.98 10.21
CA ASP A 56 21.18 3.68 10.87
C ASP A 56 20.70 2.51 10.00
N TYR A 57 19.74 2.72 9.08
CA TYR A 57 19.25 1.68 8.17
C TYR A 57 20.34 1.22 7.17
N TYR A 58 21.19 2.16 6.74
CA TYR A 58 22.34 1.83 5.90
C TYR A 58 23.39 1.06 6.69
N ARG A 59 23.59 1.41 7.97
CA ARG A 59 24.51 0.67 8.86
C ARG A 59 24.01 -0.73 9.15
N GLU A 60 22.72 -0.88 9.43
CA GLU A 60 22.09 -2.16 9.69
C GLU A 60 22.14 -3.07 8.46
N GLY A 61 21.87 -2.55 7.26
CA GLY A 61 22.01 -3.31 6.01
C GLY A 61 23.45 -3.78 5.69
N VAL A 62 24.46 -2.97 6.06
CA VAL A 62 25.88 -3.31 5.91
C VAL A 62 26.32 -4.33 6.97
N GLU A 63 25.88 -4.19 8.21
CA GLU A 63 26.17 -5.14 9.29
C GLU A 63 25.48 -6.49 9.08
N ILE A 64 24.26 -6.50 8.54
CA ILE A 64 23.57 -7.72 8.14
C ILE A 64 24.31 -8.44 7.01
N ASN A 65 24.92 -7.71 6.07
CA ASN A 65 25.77 -8.31 5.05
C ASN A 65 27.08 -8.84 5.64
N ARG A 66 27.71 -8.09 6.55
CA ARG A 66 28.96 -8.50 7.21
C ARG A 66 28.77 -9.75 8.05
N THR A 67 27.74 -9.79 8.91
CA THR A 67 27.40 -10.98 9.71
C THR A 67 27.04 -12.18 8.83
N ARG A 68 26.38 -11.98 7.67
CA ARG A 68 26.12 -13.07 6.70
C ARG A 68 27.38 -13.54 5.99
N VAL A 69 28.31 -12.66 5.65
CA VAL A 69 29.61 -13.03 5.09
C VAL A 69 30.43 -13.81 6.11
N ASP A 70 30.51 -13.34 7.35
CA ASP A 70 31.19 -14.04 8.44
C ASP A 70 30.57 -15.43 8.70
N LYS A 71 29.23 -15.54 8.63
CA LYS A 71 28.50 -16.81 8.75
C LYS A 71 28.66 -17.73 7.54
N LYS A 72 28.90 -17.18 6.34
CA LYS A 72 29.27 -17.95 5.12
C LYS A 72 30.73 -18.40 5.13
N LEU A 73 31.60 -17.70 5.85
CA LEU A 73 33.00 -18.05 6.07
C LEU A 73 33.18 -19.05 7.24
N MET A 74 32.14 -19.30 8.03
CA MET A 74 32.13 -20.42 8.97
C MET A 74 32.36 -21.71 8.15
N PRO A 75 33.38 -22.52 8.49
CA PRO A 75 33.69 -23.72 7.74
C PRO A 75 32.44 -24.59 7.63
N ALA A 76 32.06 -24.99 6.41
CA ALA A 76 30.97 -25.95 6.17
C ALA A 76 31.13 -27.27 6.95
N LEU A 77 32.32 -27.50 7.52
CA LEU A 77 32.66 -28.55 8.45
C LEU A 77 31.91 -28.46 9.80
N VAL A 78 31.55 -27.26 10.29
CA VAL A 78 30.85 -27.08 11.60
C VAL A 78 29.37 -27.48 11.51
N GLY A 79 28.75 -27.32 10.34
CA GLY A 79 27.33 -27.64 10.12
C GLY A 79 27.02 -29.13 10.01
N ARG A 80 28.02 -30.00 9.86
CA ARG A 80 27.81 -31.45 9.67
C ARG A 80 27.65 -32.23 10.97
N ASN A 81 28.25 -31.76 12.06
CA ASN A 81 28.25 -32.52 13.32
C ASN A 81 27.12 -32.12 14.28
N HIS A 82 26.56 -30.91 14.16
CA HIS A 82 25.50 -30.45 15.06
C HIS A 82 24.11 -31.06 14.79
N ALA A 83 23.89 -31.67 13.61
CA ALA A 83 22.63 -32.35 13.29
C ALA A 83 22.62 -33.83 13.72
N ALA A 84 23.76 -34.36 14.19
CA ALA A 84 23.96 -35.79 14.43
C ALA A 84 24.14 -36.16 15.91
N THR A 85 23.93 -35.23 16.85
CA THR A 85 23.92 -35.53 18.29
C THR A 85 22.47 -35.56 18.79
N PRO A 86 21.90 -36.74 19.12
CA PRO A 86 20.62 -36.82 19.81
C PRO A 86 20.69 -36.11 21.17
N GLY A 87 19.61 -35.44 21.56
CA GLY A 87 19.54 -34.59 22.77
C GLY A 87 19.64 -35.32 24.12
N ASP A 88 19.79 -36.64 24.12
CA ASP A 88 19.73 -37.48 25.32
C ASP A 88 21.12 -38.01 25.78
N ASP A 89 22.20 -37.74 25.03
CA ASP A 89 23.54 -38.30 25.31
C ASP A 89 24.53 -37.32 25.98
N VAL A 90 24.03 -36.28 26.66
CA VAL A 90 24.87 -35.52 27.60
C VAL A 90 25.02 -36.33 28.88
N PRO A 91 26.22 -36.85 29.22
CA PRO A 91 26.38 -37.55 30.49
C PRO A 91 26.10 -36.55 31.61
N LEU A 92 25.08 -36.83 32.42
CA LEU A 92 24.83 -36.10 33.66
C LEU A 92 26.11 -36.21 34.50
N THR A 93 26.82 -35.09 34.64
CA THR A 93 28.03 -34.99 35.43
C THR A 93 27.65 -35.13 36.91
N VAL A 94 27.47 -36.37 37.36
CA VAL A 94 27.48 -36.71 38.77
C VAL A 94 28.89 -36.51 39.26
N TRP A 95 29.15 -35.36 39.86
CA TRP A 95 30.30 -35.21 40.75
C TRP A 95 30.01 -34.22 41.88
N LYS A 96 29.44 -34.76 42.96
CA LYS A 96 29.39 -34.15 44.28
C LYS A 96 30.75 -34.30 44.95
N LYS A 97 31.27 -33.24 45.57
CA LYS A 97 32.33 -33.34 46.58
C LYS A 97 32.28 -32.19 47.59
N PRO A 98 32.89 -32.38 48.76
CA PRO A 98 32.91 -33.58 49.61
C PRO A 98 31.65 -33.72 50.47
#